data_AF-A0A1I1KHH1-F1
#
_entry.id   AF-A0A1I1KHH1-F1
#
_cell.length_a   1.000
_cell.length_b   1.000
_cell.length_c   1.000
_cell.angle_alpha   90.00
_cell.angle_beta   90.00
_cell.angle_gamma   90.00
#
_symmetry.space_group_name_H-M   'P 1'
#
loop_
_entity.id
_entity.type
_entity.pdbx_description
1 polymer ?
#
loop_
_entity_poly.entity_id
_entity_poly.type
_entity_poly.pdbx_seq_one_letter_code
_entity_poly.pdbx_strand_id
1 'polypeptide(L)' 'MTGLDERIARKVLSQLIKDGLLVSDSPTGDVGIGFPLDALNLLFPKLYPEAAAHPMEN' A
#
# COMPACT_ATOMS: atom_id res chain seq x y z
N MET A 1 -9.49 -14.93 -6.30
CA MET A 1 -8.86 -14.73 -4.98
C MET A 1 -7.40 -15.14 -5.11
N THR A 2 -6.47 -14.20 -5.39
CA THR A 2 -4.97 -14.25 -5.32
C THR A 2 -4.12 -15.54 -5.56
N GLY A 3 -4.69 -16.74 -5.70
CA GLY A 3 -3.97 -18.02 -5.76
C GLY A 3 -3.41 -18.51 -4.41
N LEU A 4 -3.66 -17.78 -3.32
CA LEU A 4 -3.07 -18.03 -2.00
C LEU A 4 -4.03 -18.82 -1.10
N ASP A 5 -3.47 -19.66 -0.22
CA ASP A 5 -4.21 -20.23 0.92
C ASP A 5 -4.80 -19.11 1.80
N GLU A 6 -5.95 -19.37 2.41
CA GLU A 6 -6.72 -18.37 3.17
C GLU A 6 -5.88 -17.69 4.26
N ARG A 7 -5.03 -18.43 4.98
CA ARG A 7 -4.18 -17.86 6.03
C ARG A 7 -3.15 -16.90 5.44
N ILE A 8 -2.54 -17.27 4.31
CA ILE A 8 -1.54 -16.44 3.64
C ILE A 8 -2.21 -15.21 3.03
N ALA A 9 -3.34 -15.38 2.35
CA ALA A 9 -4.12 -14.29 1.79
C ALA A 9 -4.48 -13.25 2.87
N ARG A 10 -4.99 -13.70 4.03
CA ARG A 10 -5.32 -12.81 5.16
C ARG A 10 -4.10 -12.10 5.71
N LYS A 11 -2.96 -12.79 5.86
CA LYS A 11 -1.71 -12.19 6.33
C LYS A 11 -1.22 -11.09 5.38
N VAL A 12 -1.21 -11.36 4.07
CA VAL A 12 -0.81 -10.40 3.05
C VAL A 12 -1.74 -9.19 3.06
N LEU A 13 -3.07 -9.41 3.10
CA LEU A 13 -4.04 -8.32 3.13
C LEU A 13 -3.86 -7.43 4.38
N SER A 14 -3.70 -8.04 5.56
CA SER A 14 -3.43 -7.30 6.79
C SER A 14 -2.14 -6.50 6.74
N GLN A 15 -1.10 -7.01 6.08
CA GLN A 15 0.16 -6.27 5.93
C GLN A 15 0.00 -5.08 4.98
N LEU A 16 -0.64 -5.27 3.83
CA LEU A 16 -0.90 -4.19 2.87
C LEU A 16 -1.77 -3.08 3.47
N ILE A 17 -2.73 -3.43 4.34
CA ILE A 17 -3.52 -2.43 5.08
C ILE A 17 -2.63 -1.65 6.07
N LYS A 18 -1.74 -2.34 6.81
CA LYS A 18 -0.79 -1.68 7.72
C LYS A 18 0.18 -0.76 6.99
N ASP A 19 0.62 -1.17 5.81
CA ASP A 19 1.53 -0.40 4.96
C ASP A 19 0.80 0.77 4.25
N GLY A 20 -0.53 0.90 4.42
CA GLY A 20 -1.33 1.97 3.81
C GLY A 20 -1.56 1.82 2.30
N LEU A 21 -1.08 0.73 1.70
CA LEU A 21 -1.29 0.40 0.29
C LEU A 21 -2.72 -0.07 0.01
N LEU A 22 -3.36 -0.64 1.03
CA LEU A 22 -4.80 -0.89 1.04
C LEU A 22 -5.45 -0.17 2.21
N VAL A 23 -6.71 0.18 2.06
CA VAL A 23 -7.53 0.78 3.11
C VAL A 23 -8.86 0.03 3.24
N SER A 24 -9.42 -0.02 4.44
CA SER A 24 -10.74 -0.60 4.67
C SER A 24 -11.42 0.12 5.82
N ASP A 25 -12.70 0.43 5.65
CA ASP A 25 -13.53 1.02 6.70
C ASP A 25 -14.14 -0.05 7.64
N SER A 26 -13.92 -1.33 7.35
CA SER A 26 -14.45 -2.45 8.12
C SER A 26 -13.48 -3.64 8.21
N PRO A 27 -13.41 -4.36 9.35
CA PRO A 27 -12.60 -5.57 9.48
C PRO A 27 -12.93 -6.68 8.47
N THR A 28 -14.15 -6.70 7.93
CA THR A 28 -14.63 -7.71 6.97
C THR A 28 -15.22 -7.09 5.71
N GLY A 29 -14.99 -5.79 5.50
CA GLY A 29 -15.51 -5.04 4.35
C GLY A 29 -14.61 -5.12 3.12
N ASP A 30 -15.05 -4.43 2.08
CA ASP A 30 -14.27 -4.26 0.86
C ASP A 30 -13.01 -3.42 1.13
N VAL A 31 -11.97 -3.68 0.33
CA VAL A 31 -10.72 -2.95 0.39
C VAL A 31 -10.60 -1.97 -0.78
N GLY A 32 -10.12 -0.77 -0.48
CA GLY A 32 -9.71 0.24 -1.45
C GLY A 32 -8.18 0.27 -1.63
N ILE A 33 -7.73 0.92 -2.70
CA ILE A 33 -6.30 1.23 -2.90
C ILE A 33 -5.96 2.49 -2.11
N GLY A 34 -4.86 2.43 -1.36
CA GLY A 34 -4.26 3.57 -0.69
C GLY A 34 -2.97 4.03 -1.37
N PHE A 35 -2.59 5.29 -1.14
CA PHE A 35 -1.41 5.92 -1.72
C PHE A 35 -0.58 6.60 -0.61
N PRO A 36 0.19 5.83 0.16
CA PRO A 36 0.99 6.38 1.24
C PRO A 36 2.15 7.20 0.67
N LEU A 37 2.54 8.26 1.39
CA LEU A 37 3.47 9.29 0.90
C LEU A 37 4.84 8.71 0.52
N ASP A 38 5.33 7.75 1.30
CA ASP A 38 6.59 7.04 1.10
C ASP A 38 6.59 6.14 -0.15
N ALA A 39 5.42 5.70 -0.62
CA ALA A 39 5.29 4.89 -1.84
C ALA A 39 5.00 5.71 -3.11
N LEU A 40 4.64 7.00 -3.01
CA LEU A 40 4.26 7.82 -4.18
C LEU A 40 5.38 7.90 -5.22
N ASN A 41 6.64 7.93 -4.79
CA ASN A 41 7.80 7.99 -5.68
C ASN A 41 7.97 6.73 -6.50
N LEU A 42 7.65 5.59 -5.91
CA LEU A 42 7.72 4.30 -6.55
C LEU A 42 6.55 4.12 -7.53
N LEU A 43 5.35 4.47 -7.08
CA LEU A 43 4.10 4.24 -7.84
C LEU A 43 3.91 5.29 -8.94
N PHE A 44 4.27 6.54 -8.67
CA PHE A 44 4.03 7.70 -9.55
C PHE A 44 5.27 8.59 -9.69
N PRO A 45 6.42 8.04 -10.14
CA PRO A 45 7.68 8.79 -10.22
C PRO A 45 7.62 10.04 -11.12
N LYS A 46 6.68 10.08 -12.07
CA LYS A 46 6.49 11.22 -12.97
C LYS A 46 5.52 12.28 -12.44
N LEU A 47 4.67 11.94 -11.48
CA LEU A 47 3.72 12.87 -10.87
C LEU A 47 4.32 13.60 -9.68
N TYR A 48 5.25 12.95 -8.97
CA TYR A 48 5.95 13.52 -7.81
C TYR A 48 7.48 13.41 -7.98
N PRO A 49 8.06 14.05 -9.03
CA PRO A 49 9.50 13.99 -9.28
C PRO A 49 10.33 14.55 -8.11
N GLU A 50 9.81 15.52 -7.37
CA GLU A 50 10.44 16.12 -6.19
C GLU A 50 10.62 15.12 -5.05
N ALA A 51 9.67 14.22 -4.87
CA ALA A 51 9.76 13.22 -3.84
C ALA A 51 10.67 12.06 -4.30
N ALA A 52 10.74 11.74 -5.60
CA ALA A 52 11.69 10.76 -6.14
C ALA A 52 13.15 11.25 -6.09
N ALA A 53 13.35 12.57 -6.13
CA ALA A 53 14.65 13.22 -6.02
C ALA A 53 15.09 13.45 -4.56
N HIS A 54 14.18 13.36 -3.60
CA HIS A 54 14.53 13.53 -2.18
C HIS A 54 15.06 12.20 -1.63
N PRO A 55 16.36 12.10 -1.28
CA PRO A 55 16.81 11.01 -0.44
C PRO A 55 16.07 11.17 0.89
N MET A 56 15.63 10.05 1.47
CA MET A 56 15.12 9.99 2.83
C MET A 56 16.16 10.63 3.76
N GLU A 57 15.95 11.89 4.15
CA GLU A 57 16.77 12.58 5.12
C GLU A 57 15.95 12.72 6.41
N ASN A 58 16.55 12.15 7.46
CA ASN A 58 16.19 12.09 8.88
C ASN A 58 15.29 10.93 9.34
#